data_AF-A0A1Y5F7B7-F1
#
_entry.id   AF-A0A1Y5F7B7-F1
#
_cell.length_a   1.000
_cell.length_b   1.000
_cell.length_c   1.000
_cell.angle_alpha   90.00
_cell.angle_beta   90.00
_cell.angle_gamma   90.00
#
_symmetry.space_group_name_H-M   'P 1'
#
loop_
_entity.id
_entity.type
_entity.pdbx_description
1 polymer ?
#
loop_
_entity_poly.entity_id
_entity_poly.type
_entity_poly.pdbx_seq_one_letter_code
_entity_poly.pdbx_strand_id
1 'polypeptide(L)'
;MDQHLDKAILAIIILLLILIIGLIVVAIFLALNYFKKSSVSTDLTNEKKNDSSEVSFLEGTGLCVTHDDKPSVGICAICEDEYCVECLKQIDSVNLCPEHFNTFANNTWKSITNQRTTPNSPEDGIYIYKFKRQLWNDRNIPTYIVNEYKIEVENDFIETYVQLNVIEESSIALAQELEEFKRKVKNV
;
A
#
# COMPACT_ATOMS: atom_id res chain seq x y z
N MET A 1 -37.26 34.17 -48.50
CA MET A 1 -36.93 34.53 -47.10
C MET A 1 -36.09 33.44 -46.42
N ASP A 2 -35.70 32.41 -47.18
CA ASP A 2 -35.13 31.15 -46.67
C ASP A 2 -33.60 31.17 -46.61
N GLN A 3 -32.93 31.92 -47.50
CA GLN A 3 -31.46 32.00 -47.50
C GLN A 3 -30.84 32.63 -46.23
N HIS A 4 -31.59 33.47 -45.52
CA HIS A 4 -31.14 34.04 -44.24
C HIS A 4 -31.32 33.05 -43.08
N LEU A 5 -32.35 32.20 -43.15
CA LEU A 5 -32.63 31.18 -42.15
C LEU A 5 -31.58 30.07 -42.22
N ASP A 6 -31.21 29.64 -43.43
CA ASP A 6 -30.20 28.58 -43.64
C ASP A 6 -28.81 29.01 -43.15
N LYS A 7 -28.42 30.27 -43.40
CA LYS A 7 -27.15 30.82 -42.90
C LYS A 7 -27.13 30.95 -41.38
N ALA A 8 -28.26 31.32 -40.77
CA ALA A 8 -28.38 31.39 -39.31
C ALA A 8 -28.29 30.00 -38.66
N ILE A 9 -28.95 29.00 -39.24
CA ILE A 9 -28.91 27.60 -38.76
C ILE A 9 -27.49 27.05 -38.90
N LEU A 10 -26.81 27.27 -40.02
CA LEU A 10 -25.43 26.84 -40.22
C LEU A 10 -24.47 27.47 -39.19
N ALA A 11 -24.62 28.77 -38.91
CA ALA A 11 -23.82 29.47 -37.92
C ALA A 11 -24.04 28.92 -36.50
N ILE A 12 -25.27 28.58 -36.15
CA ILE A 12 -25.60 27.96 -34.86
C ILE A 12 -24.95 26.57 -34.75
N ILE A 13 -25.01 25.76 -35.79
CA ILE A 13 -24.39 24.41 -35.79
C ILE A 13 -22.87 24.50 -35.60
N ILE A 14 -22.21 25.43 -36.29
CA ILE A 14 -20.76 25.64 -36.16
C ILE A 14 -20.40 26.06 -34.72
N LEU A 15 -21.16 26.98 -34.14
CA LEU A 15 -20.95 27.44 -32.76
C LEU A 15 -21.14 26.30 -31.75
N LEU A 16 -22.12 25.43 -31.99
CA LEU A 16 -22.40 24.26 -31.14
C LEU A 16 -21.26 23.23 -31.22
N LEU A 17 -20.70 22.99 -32.42
CA LEU A 17 -19.56 22.10 -32.61
C LEU A 17 -18.30 22.61 -31.89
N ILE A 18 -18.02 23.91 -31.96
CA ILE A 18 -16.88 24.51 -31.24
C ILE A 18 -17.06 24.35 -29.72
N LEU A 19 -18.28 24.53 -29.21
CA LEU A 19 -18.59 24.36 -27.79
C LEU A 19 -18.36 22.90 -27.35
N ILE A 20 -18.82 21.92 -28.14
CA ILE A 20 -18.62 20.49 -27.86
C ILE A 20 -17.13 20.14 -27.83
N ILE A 21 -16.35 20.61 -28.82
CA ILE A 21 -14.90 20.37 -28.85
C ILE A 21 -14.23 20.98 -27.61
N GLY A 22 -14.61 22.20 -27.21
CA GLY A 22 -14.12 22.83 -25.98
C GLY A 22 -14.40 22.00 -24.73
N LEU A 23 -15.61 21.47 -24.59
CA LEU A 23 -15.99 20.62 -23.45
C LEU A 23 -15.19 19.31 -23.42
N ILE A 24 -14.92 18.70 -24.59
CA ILE A 24 -14.10 17.49 -24.67
C ILE A 24 -12.67 17.76 -24.20
N VAL A 25 -12.06 18.87 -24.63
CA VAL A 25 -10.69 19.23 -24.21
C VAL A 25 -10.63 19.46 -22.69
N VAL A 26 -11.61 20.16 -22.12
CA VAL A 26 -11.70 20.37 -20.66
C VAL A 26 -11.91 19.05 -19.92
N ALA A 27 -12.77 18.16 -20.42
CA ALA A 27 -13.00 16.85 -19.80
C ALA A 27 -11.75 15.97 -19.82
N ILE A 28 -11.00 15.94 -20.93
CA ILE A 28 -9.73 15.21 -21.04
C ILE A 28 -8.70 15.82 -20.09
N PHE A 29 -8.60 17.16 -20.03
CA PHE A 29 -7.67 17.83 -19.13
C PHE A 29 -7.96 17.53 -17.65
N LEU A 30 -9.24 17.56 -17.26
CA LEU A 30 -9.68 17.19 -15.91
C LEU A 30 -9.43 15.72 -15.63
N ALA A 31 -9.73 14.82 -16.57
CA ALA A 31 -9.45 13.39 -16.43
C ALA A 31 -7.96 13.12 -16.22
N LEU A 32 -7.08 13.70 -17.05
CA LEU A 32 -5.63 13.54 -16.90
C LEU A 32 -5.11 14.08 -15.56
N ASN A 33 -5.64 15.21 -15.10
CA ASN A 33 -5.26 15.78 -13.81
C ASN A 33 -5.81 14.97 -12.61
N TYR A 34 -6.99 14.35 -12.78
CA TYR A 34 -7.58 13.46 -11.80
C TYR A 34 -6.83 12.12 -11.71
N PHE A 35 -6.47 11.53 -12.86
CA PHE A 35 -5.70 10.28 -12.91
C PHE A 35 -4.26 10.46 -12.38
N LYS A 36 -3.65 11.64 -12.51
CA LYS A 36 -2.34 11.91 -11.89
C LYS A 36 -2.40 12.00 -10.35
N LYS A 37 -3.59 12.17 -9.77
CA LYS A 37 -3.82 12.20 -8.31
C LYS A 37 -4.52 10.94 -7.78
N SER A 38 -4.89 9.99 -8.66
CA SER A 38 -5.66 8.79 -8.32
C SER A 38 -5.06 7.54 -8.96
N SER A 39 -3.82 7.23 -8.61
CA SER A 39 -3.40 5.83 -8.51
C SER A 39 -3.48 5.45 -7.03
N VAL A 40 -4.40 4.53 -6.72
CA VAL A 40 -4.74 3.97 -5.40
C VAL A 40 -5.81 4.75 -4.62
N SER A 41 -7.06 4.63 -5.06
CA SER A 41 -8.19 4.25 -4.19
C SER A 41 -9.37 3.83 -5.06
N THR A 42 -9.66 2.52 -5.13
CA THR A 42 -10.93 2.02 -5.65
C THR A 42 -11.86 1.81 -4.47
N ASP A 43 -12.72 2.81 -4.23
CA ASP A 43 -13.91 2.66 -3.40
C ASP A 43 -14.99 1.96 -4.22
N LEU A 44 -15.44 0.80 -3.73
CA LEU A 44 -16.74 0.23 -4.08
C LEU A 44 -17.70 0.56 -2.94
N THR A 45 -18.50 1.59 -3.13
CA THR A 45 -19.70 1.84 -2.32
C THR A 45 -20.75 0.77 -2.58
N ASN A 46 -21.17 0.06 -1.54
CA ASN A 46 -22.56 -0.33 -1.40
C ASN A 46 -23.01 -0.32 0.08
N GLU A 47 -24.27 0.07 0.26
CA GLU A 47 -24.96 0.54 1.47
C GLU A 47 -24.82 -0.33 2.75
N LYS A 48 -24.70 0.29 3.94
CA LYS A 48 -25.82 0.65 4.88
C LYS A 48 -25.39 0.62 6.37
N LYS A 49 -25.71 1.73 7.05
CA LYS A 49 -25.95 1.92 8.52
C LYS A 49 -24.77 1.84 9.51
N ASN A 50 -24.63 2.96 10.25
CA ASN A 50 -24.19 3.11 11.65
C ASN A 50 -23.37 1.95 12.24
N ASP A 51 -22.07 2.17 12.43
CA ASP A 51 -21.50 2.11 13.77
C ASP A 51 -20.16 2.86 13.79
N SER A 52 -19.82 3.39 14.96
CA SER A 52 -18.50 3.94 15.25
C SER A 52 -17.39 3.00 14.80
N SER A 53 -16.39 3.59 14.14
CA SER A 53 -15.12 3.00 13.73
C SER A 53 -14.53 2.02 14.74
N GLU A 54 -14.84 0.74 14.57
CA GLU A 54 -14.09 -0.39 15.12
C GLU A 54 -13.06 -0.77 14.05
N VAL A 55 -11.98 0.02 14.00
CA VAL A 55 -10.75 -0.42 13.35
C VAL A 55 -10.33 -1.65 14.15
N SER A 56 -10.21 -2.78 13.46
CA SER A 56 -9.83 -4.08 14.05
C SER A 56 -8.36 -4.01 14.45
N PHE A 57 -8.08 -3.30 15.55
CA PHE A 57 -6.82 -3.39 16.24
C PHE A 57 -6.78 -4.77 16.88
N LEU A 58 -5.87 -5.62 16.42
CA LEU A 58 -5.48 -6.80 17.16
C LEU A 58 -5.03 -6.32 18.54
N GLU A 59 -5.77 -6.65 19.61
CA GLU A 59 -5.37 -6.34 20.98
C GLU A 59 -3.95 -6.88 21.20
N GLY A 60 -2.98 -5.97 21.35
CA GLY A 60 -1.63 -6.33 21.70
C GLY A 60 -1.63 -6.92 23.10
N THR A 61 -1.00 -8.08 23.27
CA THR A 61 -0.91 -8.74 24.58
C THR A 61 0.07 -8.05 25.54
N GLY A 62 0.79 -7.03 25.07
CA GLY A 62 1.81 -6.30 25.83
C GLY A 62 1.49 -4.85 26.14
N LEU A 63 2.47 -4.18 26.76
CA LEU A 63 2.44 -2.76 27.11
C LEU A 63 3.19 -1.96 26.04
N CYS A 64 2.82 -0.69 25.88
CA CYS A 64 3.54 0.21 24.99
C CYS A 64 4.96 0.47 25.50
N VAL A 65 5.96 0.36 24.62
CA VAL A 65 7.39 0.61 24.97
C VAL A 65 7.63 2.04 25.50
N THR A 66 6.79 3.00 25.12
CA THR A 66 6.88 4.40 25.58
C THR A 66 6.00 4.69 26.79
N HIS A 67 4.95 3.90 27.02
CA HIS A 67 3.92 4.16 28.04
C HIS A 67 3.57 2.85 28.76
N ASP A 68 4.21 2.60 29.90
CA ASP A 68 4.03 1.38 30.70
C ASP A 68 2.60 1.20 31.24
N ASP A 69 1.79 2.27 31.23
CA ASP A 69 0.41 2.29 31.72
C ASP A 69 -0.64 2.05 30.61
N LYS A 70 -0.22 2.00 29.33
CA LYS A 70 -1.13 1.88 28.19
C LYS A 70 -0.95 0.52 27.48
N PRO A 71 -2.04 -0.15 27.11
CA PRO A 71 -1.96 -1.37 26.31
C PRO A 71 -1.43 -1.08 24.91
N SER A 72 -0.67 -2.04 24.37
CA SER A 72 -0.26 -2.04 22.98
C SER A 72 -1.46 -2.34 22.07
N VAL A 73 -1.55 -1.65 20.94
CA VAL A 73 -2.59 -1.88 19.91
C VAL A 73 -2.00 -2.43 18.61
N GLY A 74 -0.67 -2.59 18.56
CA GLY A 74 0.02 -3.00 17.37
C GLY A 74 1.53 -2.84 17.46
N ILE A 75 2.18 -3.23 16.38
CA ILE A 75 3.64 -3.35 16.29
C ILE A 75 4.15 -2.41 15.19
N CYS A 76 5.28 -1.77 15.42
CA CYS A 76 5.96 -1.01 14.37
C CYS A 76 6.52 -1.95 13.29
N ALA A 77 6.20 -1.67 12.03
CA ALA A 77 6.59 -2.50 10.89
C ALA A 77 8.12 -2.54 10.64
N ILE A 78 8.89 -1.57 11.17
CA ILE A 78 10.35 -1.52 11.03
C ILE A 78 11.04 -2.20 12.22
N CYS A 79 10.84 -1.71 13.45
CA CYS A 79 11.57 -2.23 14.63
C CYS A 79 10.93 -3.43 15.32
N GLU A 80 9.70 -3.80 14.98
CA GLU A 80 8.94 -4.89 15.63
C GLU A 80 8.60 -4.66 17.11
N ASP A 81 8.74 -3.43 17.62
CA ASP A 81 8.32 -3.09 18.99
C ASP A 81 6.81 -2.76 19.08
N GLU A 82 6.26 -2.96 20.27
CA GLU A 82 4.84 -2.78 20.61
C GLU A 82 4.52 -1.35 21.08
N TYR A 83 3.44 -0.75 20.54
CA TYR A 83 3.06 0.63 20.81
C TYR A 83 1.55 0.80 21.03
N CYS A 84 1.18 1.77 21.86
CA CYS A 84 -0.22 2.19 22.03
C CYS A 84 -0.71 3.03 20.84
N VAL A 85 -2.03 3.25 20.78
CA VAL A 85 -2.72 3.99 19.70
C VAL A 85 -2.20 5.42 19.48
N GLU A 86 -1.67 6.05 20.52
CA GLU A 86 -1.12 7.42 20.42
C GLU A 86 0.29 7.45 19.82
N CYS A 87 1.07 6.38 20.02
CA CYS A 87 2.44 6.27 19.53
C CYS A 87 2.51 5.70 18.12
N LEU A 88 1.58 4.80 17.77
CA LEU A 88 1.56 4.11 16.49
C LEU A 88 0.80 4.94 15.44
N LYS A 89 1.47 5.27 14.33
CA LYS A 89 0.87 5.97 13.19
C LYS A 89 0.74 5.01 12.01
N GLN A 90 -0.40 5.02 11.33
CA GLN A 90 -0.62 4.26 10.12
C GLN A 90 -0.46 5.16 8.89
N ILE A 91 0.39 4.76 7.94
CA ILE A 91 0.58 5.41 6.63
C ILE A 91 0.75 4.33 5.56
N ASP A 92 0.04 4.44 4.44
CA ASP A 92 0.07 3.45 3.34
C ASP A 92 -0.12 1.99 3.83
N SER A 93 -1.04 1.78 4.77
CA SER A 93 -1.31 0.49 5.43
C SER A 93 -0.14 -0.08 6.27
N VAL A 94 0.89 0.72 6.54
CA VAL A 94 2.04 0.37 7.38
C VAL A 94 1.95 1.10 8.71
N ASN A 95 2.09 0.35 9.81
CA ASN A 95 2.11 0.89 11.16
C ASN A 95 3.54 1.24 11.59
N LEU A 96 3.77 2.47 12.05
CA LEU A 96 5.10 3.00 12.37
C LEU A 96 5.11 3.70 13.72
N CYS A 97 6.18 3.54 14.48
CA CYS A 97 6.42 4.31 15.70
C CYS A 97 6.95 5.72 15.36
N PRO A 98 7.00 6.64 16.34
CA PRO A 98 7.42 8.02 16.09
C PRO A 98 8.84 8.14 15.54
N GLU A 99 9.75 7.26 15.98
CA GLU A 99 11.16 7.27 15.55
C GLU A 99 11.31 6.86 14.08
N HIS A 100 10.61 5.79 13.68
CA HIS A 100 10.72 5.22 12.34
C HIS A 100 9.82 5.89 11.29
N PHE A 101 8.86 6.72 11.73
CA PHE A 101 8.00 7.49 10.82
C PHE A 101 8.81 8.36 9.84
N ASN A 102 9.84 9.06 10.35
CA ASN A 102 10.69 9.90 9.51
C ASN A 102 11.56 9.08 8.56
N THR A 103 12.08 7.94 9.02
CA THR A 103 12.85 7.01 8.17
C THR A 103 12.00 6.52 7.01
N PHE A 104 10.73 6.19 7.26
CA PHE A 104 9.81 5.80 6.20
C PHE A 104 9.55 6.93 5.22
N ALA A 105 9.18 8.12 5.71
CA ALA A 105 8.80 9.25 4.87
C ALA A 105 9.94 9.85 4.02
N ASN A 106 11.18 9.75 4.49
CA ASN A 106 12.35 10.36 3.83
C ASN A 106 13.04 9.44 2.80
N ASN A 107 12.61 8.18 2.67
CA ASN A 107 13.24 7.21 1.78
C ASN A 107 12.23 6.70 0.75
N THR A 108 12.73 6.37 -0.44
CA THR A 108 11.97 5.57 -1.42
C THR A 108 12.16 4.10 -1.10
N TRP A 109 11.05 3.36 -1.10
CA TRP A 109 11.02 1.95 -0.76
C TRP A 109 10.77 1.09 -1.99
N LYS A 110 11.47 -0.03 -2.08
CA LYS A 110 11.35 -0.99 -3.17
C LYS A 110 11.18 -2.39 -2.61
N SER A 111 10.15 -3.06 -3.10
CA SER A 111 9.95 -4.48 -2.79
C SER A 111 10.99 -5.33 -3.52
N ILE A 112 11.67 -6.20 -2.76
CA ILE A 112 12.66 -7.16 -3.28
C ILE A 112 12.14 -8.60 -3.27
N THR A 113 10.92 -8.83 -2.76
CA THR A 113 10.26 -10.15 -2.80
C THR A 113 8.82 -10.04 -3.25
N ASN A 114 8.28 -11.14 -3.75
CA ASN A 114 6.85 -11.30 -3.94
C ASN A 114 6.47 -12.77 -3.72
N GLN A 115 6.69 -13.25 -2.49
CA GLN A 115 6.53 -14.66 -2.18
C GLN A 115 5.06 -14.98 -1.93
N ARG A 116 4.46 -15.75 -2.85
CA ARG A 116 3.13 -16.31 -2.65
C ARG A 116 3.17 -17.37 -1.54
N THR A 117 2.22 -17.30 -0.63
CA THR A 117 1.89 -18.32 0.35
C THR A 117 0.42 -18.69 0.23
N THR A 118 0.09 -19.93 0.55
CA THR A 118 -1.28 -20.46 0.54
C THR A 118 -1.55 -21.17 1.87
N PRO A 119 -2.80 -21.55 2.18
CA PRO A 119 -3.07 -22.39 3.35
C PRO A 119 -2.29 -23.70 3.37
N ASN A 120 -1.88 -24.20 2.20
CA ASN A 120 -1.08 -25.43 2.04
C ASN A 120 0.43 -25.19 2.08
N SER A 121 0.88 -23.94 2.02
CA SER A 121 2.30 -23.57 2.05
C SER A 121 2.57 -22.26 2.81
N PRO A 122 2.12 -22.13 4.08
CA PRO A 122 2.35 -20.93 4.88
C PRO A 122 3.84 -20.69 5.17
N GLU A 123 4.64 -21.74 5.22
CA GLU A 123 6.07 -21.71 5.55
C GLU A 123 6.94 -21.03 4.49
N ASP A 124 6.46 -20.95 3.25
CA ASP A 124 7.18 -20.35 2.14
C ASP A 124 7.59 -18.91 2.41
N GLY A 125 6.83 -18.17 3.23
CA GLY A 125 7.14 -16.78 3.60
C GLY A 125 8.09 -16.62 4.79
N ILE A 126 8.36 -17.67 5.57
CA ILE A 126 9.04 -17.55 6.88
C ILE A 126 10.47 -16.99 6.75
N TYR A 127 11.19 -17.35 5.68
CA TYR A 127 12.57 -16.88 5.48
C TYR A 127 12.65 -15.36 5.36
N ILE A 128 11.59 -14.70 4.86
CA ILE A 128 11.53 -13.24 4.72
C ILE A 128 11.52 -12.58 6.09
N TYR A 129 10.69 -13.07 7.01
CA TYR A 129 10.62 -12.58 8.39
C TYR A 129 11.96 -12.79 9.12
N LYS A 130 12.58 -13.97 8.96
CA LYS A 130 13.90 -14.26 9.55
C LYS A 130 14.98 -13.32 9.01
N PHE A 131 14.98 -13.07 7.70
CA PHE A 131 15.94 -12.18 7.06
C PHE A 131 15.75 -10.73 7.53
N LYS A 132 14.51 -10.21 7.56
CA LYS A 132 14.21 -8.89 8.14
C LYS A 132 14.75 -8.75 9.56
N ARG A 133 14.46 -9.73 10.42
CA ARG A 133 14.93 -9.72 11.81
C ARG A 133 16.45 -9.72 11.91
N GLN A 134 17.13 -10.47 11.04
CA GLN A 134 18.59 -10.45 10.96
C GLN A 134 19.12 -9.07 10.54
N LEU A 135 18.52 -8.45 9.51
CA LEU A 135 18.90 -7.10 9.05
C LEU A 135 18.79 -6.07 10.16
N TRP A 136 17.72 -6.13 10.94
CA TRP A 136 17.49 -5.22 12.05
C TRP A 136 18.46 -5.49 13.20
N ASN A 137 18.50 -6.72 13.71
CA ASN A 137 19.26 -7.04 14.91
C ASN A 137 20.78 -6.94 14.72
N ASP A 138 21.29 -7.33 13.54
CA ASP A 138 22.73 -7.38 13.30
C ASP A 138 23.28 -6.04 12.80
N ARG A 139 22.48 -5.29 12.02
CA ARG A 139 22.95 -4.13 11.25
C ARG A 139 22.09 -2.87 11.40
N ASN A 140 20.98 -2.92 12.13
CA ASN A 140 19.98 -1.85 12.23
C ASN A 140 19.53 -1.32 10.85
N ILE A 141 19.43 -2.20 9.84
CA ILE A 141 18.98 -1.81 8.51
C ILE A 141 17.44 -1.79 8.51
N PRO A 142 16.81 -0.62 8.27
CA PRO A 142 15.37 -0.51 8.32
C PRO A 142 14.74 -1.19 7.10
N THR A 143 13.85 -2.13 7.36
CA THR A 143 13.06 -2.84 6.34
C THR A 143 11.68 -3.12 6.90
N TYR A 144 10.68 -3.31 6.04
CA TYR A 144 9.33 -3.66 6.48
C TYR A 144 8.68 -4.67 5.53
N ILE A 145 7.72 -5.43 6.05
CA ILE A 145 6.99 -6.44 5.28
C ILE A 145 5.57 -5.95 5.03
N VAL A 146 5.09 -6.11 3.80
CA VAL A 146 3.70 -5.91 3.40
C VAL A 146 3.15 -7.24 2.93
N ASN A 147 1.93 -7.55 3.38
CA ASN A 147 1.18 -8.72 2.93
C ASN A 147 0.03 -8.25 2.04
N GLU A 148 0.05 -8.64 0.77
CA GLU A 148 -1.07 -8.41 -0.15
C GLU A 148 -1.93 -9.66 -0.22
N TYR A 149 -3.24 -9.50 -0.06
CA TYR A 149 -4.18 -10.62 -0.11
C TYR A 149 -4.91 -10.64 -1.45
N LYS A 150 -4.99 -11.82 -2.05
CA LYS A 150 -5.77 -12.07 -3.27
C LYS A 150 -6.73 -13.21 -3.03
N ILE A 151 -8.01 -12.97 -3.29
CA ILE A 151 -9.05 -13.99 -3.19
C ILE A 151 -9.03 -14.81 -4.47
N GLU A 152 -8.82 -16.11 -4.32
CA GLU A 152 -8.97 -17.10 -5.39
C GLU A 152 -10.42 -17.63 -5.31
N VAL A 153 -11.20 -17.38 -6.37
CA VAL A 153 -12.64 -17.65 -6.41
C VAL A 153 -12.98 -19.08 -6.84
N GLU A 154 -12.11 -19.73 -7.63
CA GLU A 154 -12.39 -21.06 -8.20
C GLU A 154 -12.26 -22.18 -7.15
N ASN A 155 -11.28 -22.03 -6.27
CA ASN A 155 -10.87 -22.98 -5.25
C ASN A 155 -11.17 -22.47 -3.82
N ASP A 156 -11.79 -21.30 -3.69
CA ASP A 156 -12.29 -20.70 -2.43
C ASP A 156 -11.21 -20.59 -1.34
N PHE A 157 -10.07 -19.99 -1.68
CA PHE A 157 -9.00 -19.71 -0.71
C PHE A 157 -8.34 -18.35 -0.92
N ILE A 158 -7.67 -17.86 0.13
CA ILE A 158 -6.94 -16.60 0.11
C ILE A 158 -5.45 -16.89 -0.15
N GLU A 159 -4.91 -16.26 -1.19
CA GLU A 159 -3.47 -16.18 -1.44
C GLU A 159 -2.91 -14.96 -0.71
N THR A 160 -1.75 -15.13 -0.07
CA THR A 160 -1.01 -14.01 0.52
C THR A 160 0.30 -13.84 -0.21
N TYR A 161 0.66 -12.61 -0.55
CA TYR A 161 1.91 -12.24 -1.19
C TYR A 161 2.74 -11.45 -0.20
N VAL A 162 3.83 -12.07 0.26
CA VAL A 162 4.73 -11.49 1.27
C VAL A 162 5.84 -10.71 0.57
N GLN A 163 5.85 -9.40 0.79
CA GLN A 163 6.76 -8.44 0.16
C GLN A 163 7.65 -7.77 1.20
N LEU A 164 8.97 -7.98 1.09
CA LEU A 164 9.97 -7.27 1.86
C LEU A 164 10.37 -6.00 1.13
N ASN A 165 10.08 -4.87 1.75
CA ASN A 165 10.44 -3.55 1.25
C ASN A 165 11.70 -3.07 1.93
N VAL A 166 12.63 -2.60 1.11
CA VAL A 166 13.93 -2.07 1.53
C VAL A 166 14.15 -0.68 0.91
N ILE A 167 15.07 0.10 1.47
CA ILE A 167 15.45 1.39 0.88
C ILE A 167 16.00 1.14 -0.52
N GLU A 168 15.50 1.88 -1.51
CA GLU A 168 15.74 1.65 -2.93
C GLU A 168 17.23 1.54 -3.28
N GLU A 169 18.08 2.38 -2.68
CA GLU A 169 19.53 2.40 -2.87
C GLU A 169 20.21 1.06 -2.53
N SER A 170 19.68 0.36 -1.53
CA SER A 170 20.20 -0.93 -1.03
C SER A 170 19.54 -2.15 -1.68
N SER A 171 18.54 -1.94 -2.54
CA SER A 171 17.67 -3.02 -3.03
C SER A 171 18.40 -4.13 -3.77
N ILE A 172 19.37 -3.79 -4.63
CA ILE A 172 20.10 -4.77 -5.43
C ILE A 172 20.97 -5.67 -4.51
N ALA A 173 21.70 -5.07 -3.59
CA ALA A 173 22.58 -5.80 -2.68
C ALA A 173 21.77 -6.71 -1.75
N LEU A 174 20.71 -6.17 -1.13
CA LEU A 174 19.88 -6.94 -0.21
C LEU A 174 19.08 -8.05 -0.90
N ALA A 175 18.68 -7.87 -2.16
CA ALA A 175 18.05 -8.94 -2.95
C ALA A 175 19.01 -10.12 -3.18
N GLN A 176 20.28 -9.84 -3.48
CA GLN A 176 21.30 -10.89 -3.64
C GLN A 176 21.58 -11.62 -2.32
N GLU A 177 21.74 -10.87 -1.23
CA GLU A 177 21.93 -11.42 0.11
C GLU A 177 20.74 -12.30 0.54
N LEU A 178 19.51 -11.89 0.22
CA LEU A 178 18.31 -12.66 0.53
C LEU A 178 18.29 -14.01 -0.21
N GLU A 179 18.68 -14.07 -1.47
CA GLU A 179 18.74 -15.32 -2.23
C GLU A 179 19.81 -16.28 -1.68
N GLU A 180 20.92 -15.75 -1.19
CA GLU A 180 21.90 -16.53 -0.44
C GLU A 180 21.34 -17.03 0.89
N PHE A 181 20.66 -16.17 1.64
CA PHE A 181 20.02 -16.51 2.90
C PHE A 181 18.98 -17.63 2.72
N LYS A 182 18.11 -17.50 1.72
CA LYS A 182 17.08 -18.49 1.37
C LYS A 182 17.69 -19.85 1.06
N ARG A 183 18.79 -19.90 0.30
CA ARG A 183 19.51 -21.16 0.02
C ARG A 183 20.08 -21.80 1.28
N LYS A 184 20.65 -21.01 2.20
CA LYS A 184 21.17 -21.52 3.48
C LYS A 184 20.06 -22.12 4.34
N VAL A 185 18.92 -21.44 4.45
CA VAL A 185 17.78 -21.91 5.25
C VAL A 185 17.15 -23.19 4.69
N LYS A 186 17.14 -23.40 3.37
CA LYS A 186 16.60 -24.63 2.75
C LYS A 186 17.50 -25.86 2.87
N ASN A 187 18.80 -25.66 3.14
CA ASN A 187 19.79 -26.74 3.24
C ASN A 187 19.99 -27.24 4.69
N VAL A 188 19.19 -26.75 5.63
CA VAL A 188 19.16 -27.14 7.04
C VAL A 188 17.83 -27.86 7.30
#